data_AF-A0A537HXI1-F1
#
_entry.id   AF-A0A537HXI1-F1
#
_cell.length_a   1.000
_cell.length_b   1.000
_cell.length_c   1.000
_cell.angle_alpha   90.00
_cell.angle_beta   90.00
_cell.angle_gamma   90.00
#
_symmetry.space_group_name_H-M   'P 1'
#
loop_
_entity.id
_entity.type
_entity.pdbx_description
1 polymer ?
#
loop_
_entity_poly.entity_id
_entity_poly.type
_entity_poly.pdbx_seq_one_letter_code
_entity_poly.pdbx_strand_id
1 'polypeptide(L)'
;MNNSLQEQREMNQFAFFSLSHEANNRFDYIADEAIMRLETEIEKSCEAYSQLESIRQNEPEKWKRMEREAHERDMDLSGEFNSYALDTVYRTEEMIVLMEMKVIYAWKHLEIYIKKLISEAYPEINTKDFYKWNSLVAFLKSKGIRPDTLDGYAEIIQLQKVNNKAKHTELSCKELQSIPEFKDNGALSYESIEKFYGRVKNSPNKFLKALYEAIDRELYHFNQVRIESLAKSLILRMDKEAAKKFSETFDKLYQFDH
;
A
#
# COMPACT_ATOMS: atom_id res chain seq x y z
N MET A 1 -8.95 37.26 -9.54
CA MET A 1 -7.54 37.55 -9.84
C MET A 1 -7.12 36.53 -10.88
N ASN A 2 -6.82 36.95 -12.10
CA ASN A 2 -6.26 36.04 -13.11
C ASN A 2 -4.78 35.95 -12.81
N ASN A 3 -4.34 34.81 -12.26
CA ASN A 3 -2.93 34.53 -12.10
C ASN A 3 -2.28 34.41 -13.49
N SER A 4 -1.05 34.89 -13.64
CA SER A 4 -0.25 34.70 -14.86
C SER A 4 -0.08 33.20 -15.17
N LEU A 5 0.20 32.81 -16.42
CA LEU A 5 0.39 31.37 -16.74
C LEU A 5 1.63 30.83 -16.01
N GLN A 6 2.63 31.67 -15.77
CA GLN A 6 3.78 31.38 -14.91
C GLN A 6 3.38 31.08 -13.46
N GLU A 7 2.54 31.92 -12.83
CA GLU A 7 2.03 31.68 -11.49
C GLU A 7 1.17 30.41 -11.42
N GLN A 8 0.35 30.16 -12.44
CA GLN A 8 -0.43 28.91 -12.53
C GLN A 8 0.48 27.69 -12.65
N ARG A 9 1.57 27.78 -13.42
CA ARG A 9 2.58 26.71 -13.53
C ARG A 9 3.23 26.44 -12.18
N GLU A 10 3.65 27.46 -11.45
CA GLU A 10 4.29 27.33 -10.14
C GLU A 10 3.33 26.78 -9.09
N MET A 11 2.08 27.26 -9.08
CA MET A 11 1.03 26.72 -8.21
C MET A 11 0.74 25.25 -8.52
N ASN A 12 0.65 24.87 -9.79
CA ASN A 12 0.44 23.48 -10.20
C ASN A 12 1.62 22.62 -9.75
N GLN A 13 2.86 23.08 -9.96
CA GLN A 13 4.07 22.35 -9.55
C GLN A 13 4.14 22.19 -8.02
N PHE A 14 3.77 23.23 -7.26
CA PHE A 14 3.74 23.20 -5.79
C PHE A 14 2.63 22.30 -5.24
N ALA A 15 1.41 22.41 -5.79
CA ALA A 15 0.29 21.54 -5.44
C ALA A 15 0.63 20.08 -5.75
N PHE A 16 1.35 19.84 -6.85
CA PHE A 16 1.82 18.51 -7.22
C PHE A 16 2.87 17.97 -6.22
N PHE A 17 3.78 18.82 -5.74
CA PHE A 17 4.81 18.46 -4.76
C PHE A 17 4.22 18.07 -3.39
N SER A 18 3.26 18.83 -2.87
CA SER A 18 2.67 18.59 -1.54
C SER A 18 2.01 17.21 -1.43
N LEU A 19 1.38 16.74 -2.52
CA LEU A 19 0.72 15.44 -2.59
C LEU A 19 1.66 14.24 -2.43
N SER A 20 2.94 14.41 -2.76
CA SER A 20 3.94 13.35 -2.59
C SER A 20 4.38 13.14 -1.13
N HIS A 21 4.08 14.08 -0.23
CA HIS A 21 4.55 14.07 1.17
C HIS A 21 3.49 13.64 2.20
N GLU A 22 2.20 13.59 1.85
CA GLU A 22 1.10 13.30 2.79
C GLU A 22 0.72 11.81 2.90
N ALA A 23 1.45 10.91 2.23
CA ALA A 23 1.06 9.52 2.05
C ALA A 23 1.30 8.58 3.27
N ASN A 24 1.13 9.06 4.50
CA ASN A 24 1.29 8.22 5.69
C ASN A 24 0.07 7.32 5.92
N ASN A 25 0.31 6.01 6.04
CA ASN A 25 -0.71 5.03 6.37
C ASN A 25 -1.12 5.16 7.86
N ARG A 26 -2.26 5.80 8.11
CA ARG A 26 -2.80 5.98 9.47
C ARG A 26 -3.39 4.72 10.08
N PHE A 27 -3.73 3.72 9.27
CA PHE A 27 -4.32 2.47 9.74
C PHE A 27 -3.30 1.62 10.51
N ASP A 28 -2.02 1.70 10.12
CA ASP A 28 -0.95 0.91 10.76
C ASP A 28 -0.90 1.11 12.27
N TYR A 29 -0.99 2.36 12.73
CA TYR A 29 -0.96 2.67 14.17
C TYR A 29 -2.10 2.00 14.95
N ILE A 30 -3.32 2.05 14.41
CA ILE A 30 -4.50 1.48 15.07
C ILE A 30 -4.41 -0.05 15.08
N ALA A 31 -3.98 -0.64 13.96
CA ALA A 31 -3.81 -2.08 13.85
C ALA A 31 -2.69 -2.58 14.77
N ASP A 32 -1.56 -1.86 14.87
CA ASP A 32 -0.44 -2.21 15.76
C ASP A 32 -0.87 -2.20 17.23
N GLU A 33 -1.69 -1.22 17.64
CA GLU A 33 -2.23 -1.17 19.00
C GLU A 33 -3.15 -2.37 19.30
N ALA A 34 -4.00 -2.75 18.35
CA ALA A 34 -4.88 -3.91 18.50
C ALA A 34 -4.09 -5.23 18.55
N ILE A 35 -3.10 -5.39 17.66
CA ILE A 35 -2.20 -6.56 17.63
C ILE A 35 -1.46 -6.70 18.97
N MET A 36 -0.89 -5.63 19.50
CA MET A 36 -0.16 -5.66 20.77
C MET A 36 -1.04 -6.08 21.95
N ARG A 37 -2.32 -5.68 21.96
CA ARG A 37 -3.29 -6.14 22.98
C ARG A 37 -3.56 -7.63 22.85
N LEU A 38 -3.79 -8.12 21.63
CA LEU A 38 -4.02 -9.54 21.36
C LEU A 38 -2.81 -10.39 21.75
N GLU A 39 -1.59 -9.94 21.45
CA GLU A 39 -0.34 -10.60 21.87
C GLU A 39 -0.27 -10.73 23.39
N THR A 40 -0.57 -9.65 24.12
CA THR A 40 -0.58 -9.64 25.58
C THR A 40 -1.64 -10.60 26.15
N GLU A 41 -2.81 -10.70 25.52
CA GLU A 41 -3.87 -11.61 25.96
C GLU A 41 -3.58 -13.07 25.64
N ILE A 42 -2.93 -13.34 24.50
CA ILE A 42 -2.41 -14.65 24.14
C ILE A 42 -1.37 -15.10 25.16
N GLU A 43 -0.39 -14.25 25.48
CA GLU A 43 0.66 -14.56 26.46
C GLU A 43 0.04 -14.95 27.81
N LYS A 44 -0.91 -14.16 28.32
CA LYS A 44 -1.67 -14.48 29.54
C LYS A 44 -2.40 -15.82 29.47
N SER A 45 -3.05 -16.11 28.33
CA SER A 45 -3.79 -17.36 28.14
C SER A 45 -2.84 -18.56 28.09
N CYS A 46 -1.69 -18.42 27.42
CA CYS A 46 -0.64 -19.44 27.38
C CYS A 46 0.00 -19.70 28.75
N GLU A 47 0.25 -18.65 29.53
CA GLU A 47 0.74 -18.78 30.91
C GLU A 47 -0.25 -19.51 31.80
N ALA A 48 -1.53 -19.11 31.78
CA ALA A 48 -2.60 -19.75 32.56
C ALA A 48 -2.76 -21.23 32.17
N TYR A 49 -2.79 -21.53 30.86
CA TYR A 49 -2.84 -22.88 30.34
C TYR A 49 -1.65 -23.72 30.83
N SER A 50 -0.43 -23.19 30.71
CA SER A 50 0.80 -23.91 31.10
C SER A 50 0.85 -24.20 32.61
N GLN A 51 0.36 -23.27 33.44
CA GLN A 51 0.26 -23.47 34.89
C GLN A 51 -0.74 -24.59 35.22
N LEU A 52 -1.94 -24.55 34.64
CA LEU A 52 -2.94 -25.59 34.85
C LEU A 52 -2.47 -26.96 34.34
N GLU A 53 -1.81 -27.00 33.19
CA GLU A 53 -1.27 -28.24 32.62
C GLU A 53 -0.19 -28.83 33.52
N SER A 54 0.71 -28.00 34.05
CA SER A 54 1.73 -28.45 35.01
C SER A 54 1.09 -29.03 36.27
N ILE A 55 0.05 -28.40 36.83
CA ILE A 55 -0.67 -28.93 37.99
C ILE A 55 -1.33 -30.28 37.63
N ARG A 56 -1.99 -30.36 36.47
CA ARG A 56 -2.67 -31.56 35.99
C ARG A 56 -1.70 -32.75 35.84
N GLN A 57 -0.51 -32.50 35.31
CA GLN A 57 0.49 -33.54 35.06
C GLN A 57 1.31 -33.91 36.32
N ASN A 58 1.72 -32.91 37.11
CA ASN A 58 2.70 -33.09 38.18
C ASN A 58 2.08 -33.18 39.57
N GLU A 59 0.86 -32.67 39.78
CA GLU A 59 0.16 -32.63 41.07
C GLU A 59 -1.29 -33.16 40.97
N PRO A 60 -1.52 -34.44 40.61
CA PRO A 60 -2.86 -34.95 40.30
C PRO A 60 -3.86 -34.87 41.47
N GLU A 61 -3.40 -34.97 42.71
CA GLU A 61 -4.27 -34.82 43.89
C GLU A 61 -4.69 -33.36 44.13
N LYS A 62 -3.84 -32.40 43.76
CA LYS A 62 -4.20 -30.97 43.76
C LYS A 62 -5.19 -30.67 42.64
N TRP A 63 -4.99 -31.24 41.46
CA TRP A 63 -5.93 -31.13 40.35
C TRP A 63 -7.34 -31.64 40.72
N LYS A 64 -7.45 -32.86 41.28
CA LYS A 64 -8.74 -33.41 41.76
C LYS A 64 -9.40 -32.56 42.84
N ARG A 65 -8.61 -31.85 43.66
CA ARG A 65 -9.16 -30.92 44.65
C ARG A 65 -9.72 -29.68 43.96
N MET A 66 -8.99 -29.10 43.00
CA MET A 66 -9.45 -27.96 42.22
C MET A 66 -10.72 -28.28 41.42
N GLU A 67 -10.83 -29.47 40.82
CA GLU A 67 -12.04 -29.92 40.13
C GLU A 67 -13.25 -30.01 41.07
N ARG A 68 -13.06 -30.53 42.29
CA ARG A 68 -14.14 -30.57 43.29
C ARG A 68 -14.56 -29.17 43.74
N GLU A 69 -13.61 -28.29 44.04
CA GLU A 69 -13.88 -26.91 44.44
C GLU A 69 -14.56 -26.11 43.31
N ALA A 70 -14.20 -26.35 42.05
CA ALA A 70 -14.86 -25.75 40.90
C ALA A 70 -16.30 -26.25 40.76
N HIS A 71 -16.53 -27.57 40.88
CA HIS A 71 -17.87 -28.15 40.84
C HIS A 71 -18.77 -27.64 41.98
N GLU A 72 -18.24 -27.48 43.19
CA GLU A 72 -18.95 -26.88 44.32
C GLU A 72 -19.36 -25.42 44.08
N ARG A 73 -18.65 -24.71 43.19
CA ARG A 73 -18.95 -23.33 42.78
C ARG A 73 -19.73 -23.25 41.45
N ASP A 74 -20.21 -24.38 40.93
CA ASP A 74 -20.88 -24.47 39.62
C ASP A 74 -20.00 -23.98 38.46
N MET A 75 -18.69 -24.22 38.54
CA MET A 75 -17.70 -23.90 37.51
C MET A 75 -17.17 -25.19 36.85
N ASP A 76 -16.88 -25.11 35.55
CA ASP A 76 -16.26 -26.20 34.78
C ASP A 76 -14.77 -25.91 34.54
N LEU A 77 -13.92 -26.49 35.38
CA LEU A 77 -12.46 -26.33 35.28
C LEU A 77 -11.90 -26.94 33.98
N SER A 78 -12.50 -28.02 33.47
CA SER A 78 -12.09 -28.61 32.19
C SER A 78 -12.51 -27.73 31.01
N GLY A 79 -13.68 -27.10 31.11
CA GLY A 79 -14.15 -26.07 30.20
C GLY A 79 -13.23 -24.85 30.16
N GLU A 80 -12.84 -24.33 31.32
CA GLU A 80 -11.90 -23.20 31.46
C GLU A 80 -10.50 -23.56 30.92
N PHE A 81 -10.02 -24.77 31.18
CA PHE A 81 -8.75 -25.26 30.63
C PHE A 81 -8.77 -25.27 29.09
N ASN A 82 -9.85 -25.78 28.48
CA ASN A 82 -10.01 -25.79 27.03
C ASN A 82 -10.24 -24.39 26.45
N SER A 83 -10.87 -23.48 27.20
CA SER A 83 -11.14 -22.12 26.73
C SER A 83 -9.84 -21.35 26.49
N TYR A 84 -8.80 -21.51 27.31
CA TYR A 84 -7.52 -20.83 27.05
C TYR A 84 -6.88 -21.23 25.71
N ALA A 85 -6.97 -22.51 25.33
CA ALA A 85 -6.46 -22.98 24.05
C ALA A 85 -7.29 -22.45 22.88
N LEU A 86 -8.63 -22.49 23.00
CA LEU A 86 -9.52 -21.95 21.98
C LEU A 86 -9.35 -20.43 21.82
N ASP A 87 -9.28 -19.69 22.91
CA ASP A 87 -9.09 -18.24 22.87
C ASP A 87 -7.77 -17.86 22.21
N THR A 88 -6.70 -18.63 22.43
CA THR A 88 -5.41 -18.42 21.76
C THR A 88 -5.53 -18.58 20.24
N VAL A 89 -6.27 -19.61 19.79
CA VAL A 89 -6.53 -19.82 18.36
C VAL A 89 -7.33 -18.65 17.79
N TYR A 90 -8.44 -18.27 18.43
CA TYR A 90 -9.28 -17.15 17.96
C TYR A 90 -8.51 -15.83 17.90
N ARG A 91 -7.74 -15.49 18.94
CA ARG A 91 -6.93 -14.26 18.93
C ARG A 91 -5.84 -14.28 17.87
N THR A 92 -5.26 -15.45 17.60
CA THR A 92 -4.27 -15.59 16.50
C THR A 92 -4.94 -15.37 15.14
N GLU A 93 -6.15 -15.88 14.92
CA GLU A 93 -6.93 -15.60 13.71
C GLU A 93 -7.24 -14.11 13.57
N GLU A 94 -7.61 -13.43 14.66
CA GLU A 94 -7.81 -11.97 14.65
C GLU A 94 -6.53 -11.20 14.28
N MET A 95 -5.37 -11.61 14.80
CA MET A 95 -4.08 -11.02 14.43
C MET A 95 -3.77 -11.20 12.94
N ILE A 96 -4.08 -12.36 12.36
CA ILE A 96 -3.94 -12.61 10.92
C ILE A 96 -4.83 -11.64 10.14
N VAL A 97 -6.11 -11.50 10.52
CA VAL A 97 -7.05 -10.59 9.87
C VAL A 97 -6.56 -9.14 9.94
N LEU A 98 -6.07 -8.69 11.09
CA LEU A 98 -5.51 -7.33 11.23
C LEU A 98 -4.31 -7.11 10.29
N MET A 99 -3.44 -8.11 10.16
CA MET A 99 -2.30 -8.05 9.24
C MET A 99 -2.74 -8.04 7.77
N GLU A 100 -3.76 -8.83 7.39
CA GLU A 100 -4.37 -8.78 6.06
C GLU A 100 -4.98 -7.40 5.77
N MET A 101 -5.65 -6.80 6.75
CA MET A 101 -6.22 -5.46 6.61
C MET A 101 -5.14 -4.40 6.41
N LYS A 102 -3.97 -4.51 7.06
CA LYS A 102 -2.84 -3.59 6.83
C LYS A 102 -2.37 -3.66 5.38
N VAL A 103 -2.23 -4.87 4.82
CA VAL A 103 -1.88 -5.08 3.41
C VAL A 103 -2.93 -4.46 2.47
N ILE A 104 -4.22 -4.76 2.71
CA ILE A 104 -5.34 -4.27 1.89
C ILE A 104 -5.40 -2.73 1.93
N TYR A 105 -5.27 -2.15 3.11
CA TYR A 105 -5.28 -0.71 3.30
C TYR A 105 -4.09 -0.04 2.61
N ALA A 106 -2.87 -0.56 2.78
CA ALA A 106 -1.67 -0.03 2.13
C ALA A 106 -1.80 -0.01 0.60
N TRP A 107 -2.34 -1.09 0.01
CA TRP A 107 -2.61 -1.13 -1.43
C TRP A 107 -3.66 -0.09 -1.84
N LYS A 108 -4.77 -0.01 -1.09
CA LYS A 108 -5.85 0.94 -1.43
C LYS A 108 -5.39 2.38 -1.30
N HIS A 109 -4.62 2.68 -0.27
CA HIS A 109 -4.01 3.97 -0.04
C HIS A 109 -3.11 4.35 -1.21
N LEU A 110 -2.20 3.47 -1.64
CA LEU A 110 -1.38 3.68 -2.84
C LEU A 110 -2.23 4.01 -4.09
N GLU A 111 -3.28 3.22 -4.36
CA GLU A 111 -4.17 3.42 -5.51
C GLU A 111 -4.81 4.82 -5.51
N ILE A 112 -5.28 5.28 -4.34
CA ILE A 112 -5.89 6.61 -4.18
C ILE A 112 -4.87 7.70 -4.51
N TYR A 113 -3.66 7.59 -3.97
CA TYR A 113 -2.62 8.60 -4.19
C TYR A 113 -2.12 8.62 -5.64
N ILE A 114 -1.96 7.46 -6.30
CA ILE A 114 -1.62 7.41 -7.72
C ILE A 114 -2.69 8.11 -8.56
N LYS A 115 -3.98 7.84 -8.29
CA LYS A 115 -5.08 8.47 -9.01
C LYS A 115 -5.09 9.98 -8.80
N LYS A 116 -4.91 10.43 -7.55
CA LYS A 116 -4.83 11.85 -7.21
C LYS A 116 -3.67 12.52 -7.95
N LEU A 117 -2.48 11.93 -7.89
CA LEU A 117 -1.29 12.39 -8.60
C LEU A 117 -1.56 12.55 -10.10
N ILE A 118 -2.13 11.52 -10.75
CA ILE A 118 -2.39 11.57 -12.19
C ILE A 118 -3.48 12.58 -12.54
N SER A 119 -4.55 12.67 -11.75
CA SER A 119 -5.64 13.64 -12.00
C SER A 119 -5.15 15.08 -11.91
N GLU A 120 -4.20 15.38 -11.03
CA GLU A 120 -3.62 16.72 -10.91
C GLU A 120 -2.64 17.01 -12.05
N ALA A 121 -1.81 16.03 -12.41
CA ALA A 121 -0.85 16.14 -13.50
C ALA A 121 -1.51 16.20 -14.89
N TYR A 122 -2.65 15.51 -15.07
CA TYR A 122 -3.34 15.36 -16.34
C TYR A 122 -4.87 15.48 -16.16
N PRO A 123 -5.40 16.70 -15.98
CA PRO A 123 -6.82 16.92 -15.63
C PRO A 123 -7.84 16.33 -16.61
N GLU A 124 -7.47 16.21 -17.89
CA GLU A 124 -8.31 15.67 -18.96
C GLU A 124 -8.40 14.13 -18.95
N ILE A 125 -7.61 13.45 -18.11
CA ILE A 125 -7.54 11.99 -18.08
C ILE A 125 -8.52 11.42 -17.06
N ASN A 126 -9.39 10.53 -17.54
CA ASN A 126 -10.27 9.76 -16.69
C ASN A 126 -9.50 8.64 -15.98
N THR A 127 -9.30 8.78 -14.66
CA THR A 127 -8.55 7.82 -13.84
C THR A 127 -9.39 6.63 -13.34
N LYS A 128 -10.67 6.54 -13.74
CA LYS A 128 -11.58 5.47 -13.29
C LYS A 128 -11.01 4.08 -13.53
N ASP A 129 -10.37 3.83 -14.67
CA ASP A 129 -9.85 2.50 -15.02
C ASP A 129 -8.49 2.16 -14.38
N PHE A 130 -7.87 3.08 -13.63
CA PHE A 130 -6.55 2.85 -13.03
C PHE A 130 -6.57 1.95 -11.79
N TYR A 131 -7.73 1.41 -11.39
CA TYR A 131 -7.74 0.24 -10.50
C TYR A 131 -7.14 -1.00 -11.18
N LYS A 132 -7.13 -1.03 -12.52
CA LYS A 132 -6.40 -2.04 -13.30
C LYS A 132 -4.96 -1.57 -13.48
N TRP A 133 -4.03 -2.26 -12.83
CA TRP A 133 -2.60 -1.92 -12.88
C TRP A 133 -2.05 -1.84 -14.32
N ASN A 134 -2.47 -2.74 -15.20
CA ASN A 134 -2.04 -2.72 -16.61
C ASN A 134 -2.50 -1.45 -17.35
N SER A 135 -3.69 -0.93 -17.05
CA SER A 135 -4.18 0.33 -17.62
C SER A 135 -3.33 1.51 -17.16
N LEU A 136 -2.97 1.55 -15.88
CA LEU A 136 -2.05 2.54 -15.33
C LEU A 136 -0.67 2.47 -16.01
N VAL A 137 -0.10 1.27 -16.13
CA VAL A 137 1.22 1.08 -16.76
C VAL A 137 1.19 1.52 -18.23
N ALA A 138 0.14 1.17 -18.97
CA ALA A 138 -0.01 1.59 -20.36
C ALA A 138 -0.10 3.12 -20.48
N PHE A 139 -0.86 3.76 -19.60
CA PHE A 139 -0.95 5.21 -19.53
C PHE A 139 0.41 5.86 -19.26
N LEU A 140 1.13 5.42 -18.23
CA LEU A 140 2.45 5.98 -17.89
C LEU A 140 3.45 5.81 -19.04
N LYS A 141 3.46 4.65 -19.69
CA LYS A 141 4.30 4.40 -20.88
C LYS A 141 3.94 5.33 -22.05
N SER A 142 2.67 5.65 -22.25
CA SER A 142 2.25 6.63 -23.27
C SER A 142 2.78 8.05 -23.01
N LYS A 143 3.11 8.36 -21.75
CA LYS A 143 3.79 9.60 -21.33
C LYS A 143 5.31 9.48 -21.32
N GLY A 144 5.86 8.37 -21.80
CA GLY A 144 7.31 8.11 -21.79
C GLY A 144 7.88 7.73 -20.41
N ILE A 145 7.01 7.49 -19.42
CA ILE A 145 7.41 7.06 -18.08
C ILE A 145 7.47 5.54 -18.06
N ARG A 146 8.56 4.96 -17.55
CA ARG A 146 8.74 3.51 -17.39
C ARG A 146 8.56 3.10 -15.93
N PRO A 147 7.35 2.63 -15.51
CA PRO A 147 7.05 2.38 -14.11
C PRO A 147 7.94 1.29 -13.50
N ASP A 148 8.32 0.30 -14.30
CA ASP A 148 9.19 -0.81 -13.95
C ASP A 148 10.61 -0.39 -13.54
N THR A 149 11.00 0.84 -13.86
CA THR A 149 12.30 1.41 -13.49
C THR A 149 12.22 2.34 -12.28
N LEU A 150 11.03 2.55 -11.72
CA LEU A 150 10.83 3.42 -10.56
C LEU A 150 11.12 2.68 -9.26
N ASP A 151 11.74 3.38 -8.32
CA ASP A 151 12.04 2.84 -6.99
C ASP A 151 10.77 2.33 -6.29
N GLY A 152 10.84 1.14 -5.71
CA GLY A 152 9.71 0.51 -5.02
C GLY A 152 8.70 -0.20 -5.93
N TYR A 153 8.90 -0.20 -7.25
CA TYR A 153 7.98 -0.89 -8.18
C TYR A 153 7.84 -2.37 -7.87
N ALA A 154 8.96 -3.08 -7.68
CA ALA A 154 8.94 -4.53 -7.43
C ALA A 154 8.14 -4.89 -6.18
N GLU A 155 8.33 -4.16 -5.09
CA GLU A 155 7.62 -4.33 -3.83
C GLU A 155 6.13 -4.03 -3.96
N ILE A 156 5.74 -3.06 -4.79
CA ILE A 156 4.33 -2.75 -5.05
C ILE A 156 3.65 -3.84 -5.85
N ILE A 157 4.34 -4.46 -6.81
CA ILE A 157 3.83 -5.64 -7.50
C ILE A 157 3.62 -6.79 -6.51
N GLN A 158 4.55 -6.98 -5.57
CA GLN A 158 4.38 -7.99 -4.52
C GLN A 158 3.21 -7.64 -3.60
N LEU A 159 3.07 -6.37 -3.18
CA LEU A 159 1.94 -5.88 -2.38
C LEU A 159 0.60 -6.12 -3.08
N GLN A 160 0.53 -5.88 -4.39
CA GLN A 160 -0.65 -6.17 -5.19
C GLN A 160 -1.05 -7.65 -5.11
N LYS A 161 -0.08 -8.55 -5.29
CA LYS A 161 -0.30 -10.00 -5.24
C LYS A 161 -0.80 -10.45 -3.87
N VAL A 162 -0.17 -9.97 -2.79
CA VAL A 162 -0.57 -10.31 -1.42
C VAL A 162 -1.95 -9.72 -1.10
N ASN A 163 -2.24 -8.46 -1.49
CA ASN A 163 -3.58 -7.87 -1.35
C ASN A 163 -4.65 -8.70 -2.08
N ASN A 164 -4.36 -9.17 -3.29
CA ASN A 164 -5.31 -9.98 -4.04
C ASN A 164 -5.57 -11.31 -3.30
N LYS A 165 -4.53 -11.97 -2.79
CA LYS A 165 -4.67 -13.19 -1.99
C LYS A 165 -5.46 -12.95 -0.70
N ALA A 166 -5.18 -11.87 0.03
CA ALA A 166 -5.90 -11.51 1.25
C ALA A 166 -7.39 -11.25 0.99
N LYS A 167 -7.75 -10.74 -0.20
CA LYS A 167 -9.16 -10.52 -0.59
C LYS A 167 -9.88 -11.77 -1.09
N HIS A 168 -9.12 -12.69 -1.69
CA HIS A 168 -9.66 -13.86 -2.38
C HIS A 168 -8.94 -15.10 -1.88
N THR A 169 -9.54 -15.76 -0.89
CA THR A 169 -9.07 -17.01 -0.28
C THR A 169 -8.74 -18.08 -1.32
N GLU A 170 -9.42 -18.06 -2.48
CA GLU A 170 -9.31 -19.01 -3.59
C GLU A 170 -8.09 -18.82 -4.53
N LEU A 171 -7.32 -17.72 -4.44
CA LEU A 171 -6.17 -17.52 -5.32
C LEU A 171 -5.06 -18.57 -5.08
N SER A 172 -4.48 -19.09 -6.15
CA SER A 172 -3.42 -20.10 -6.11
C SER A 172 -2.20 -19.62 -5.32
N CYS A 173 -1.75 -20.42 -4.32
CA CYS A 173 -0.53 -20.17 -3.54
C CYS A 173 0.74 -20.00 -4.39
N LYS A 174 0.73 -20.46 -5.65
CA LYS A 174 1.89 -20.43 -6.56
C LYS A 174 2.39 -19.02 -6.86
N GLU A 175 1.51 -18.01 -6.89
CA GLU A 175 1.93 -16.63 -7.20
C GLU A 175 2.75 -16.02 -6.04
N LEU A 176 2.45 -16.43 -4.81
CA LEU A 176 3.14 -15.96 -3.61
C LEU A 176 4.47 -16.65 -3.37
N GLN A 177 4.69 -17.86 -3.91
CA GLN A 177 5.98 -18.57 -3.77
C GLN A 177 7.18 -17.78 -4.36
N SER A 178 6.92 -16.82 -5.25
CA SER A 178 7.95 -15.89 -5.74
C SER A 178 8.40 -14.85 -4.71
N ILE A 179 7.66 -14.69 -3.61
CA ILE A 179 7.91 -13.73 -2.55
C ILE A 179 8.64 -14.47 -1.40
N PRO A 180 9.78 -13.95 -0.90
CA PRO A 180 10.61 -14.65 0.07
C PRO A 180 9.87 -15.18 1.29
N GLU A 181 8.93 -14.41 1.83
CA GLU A 181 8.20 -14.72 3.07
C GLU A 181 7.15 -15.82 2.91
N PHE A 182 6.80 -16.20 1.68
CA PHE A 182 5.74 -17.17 1.39
C PHE A 182 6.22 -18.40 0.60
N LYS A 183 7.55 -18.61 0.52
CA LYS A 183 8.16 -19.67 -0.31
C LYS A 183 7.70 -21.08 0.03
N ASP A 184 7.58 -21.40 1.30
CA ASP A 184 7.50 -22.80 1.75
C ASP A 184 6.08 -23.38 1.71
N ASN A 185 5.04 -22.57 1.88
CA ASN A 185 3.64 -23.05 1.91
C ASN A 185 2.64 -22.13 1.16
N GLY A 186 3.04 -20.91 0.79
CA GLY A 186 2.15 -19.88 0.22
C GLY A 186 0.93 -19.54 1.07
N ALA A 187 0.90 -19.97 2.34
CA ALA A 187 -0.17 -19.72 3.28
C ALA A 187 0.10 -18.40 4.01
N LEU A 188 -0.96 -17.66 4.29
CA LEU A 188 -0.90 -16.42 5.04
C LEU A 188 -0.96 -16.74 6.54
N SER A 189 0.20 -16.95 7.16
CA SER A 189 0.32 -16.97 8.63
C SER A 189 0.63 -15.56 9.15
N TYR A 190 0.32 -15.29 10.41
CA TYR A 190 0.66 -14.01 11.06
C TYR A 190 2.12 -13.62 10.81
N GLU A 191 3.05 -14.52 11.15
CA GLU A 191 4.50 -14.31 11.00
C GLU A 191 4.92 -14.01 9.54
N SER A 192 4.33 -14.71 8.56
CA SER A 192 4.67 -14.51 7.15
C SER A 192 4.20 -13.15 6.64
N ILE A 193 2.98 -12.73 7.00
CA ILE A 193 2.43 -11.43 6.61
C ILE A 193 3.16 -10.31 7.33
N GLU A 194 3.48 -10.48 8.61
CA GLU A 194 4.21 -9.51 9.41
C GLU A 194 5.59 -9.23 8.82
N LYS A 195 6.38 -10.27 8.54
CA LYS A 195 7.69 -10.13 7.90
C LYS A 195 7.59 -9.47 6.53
N PHE A 196 6.63 -9.91 5.72
CA PHE A 196 6.37 -9.34 4.40
C PHE A 196 6.05 -7.85 4.49
N TYR A 197 5.07 -7.50 5.32
CA TYR A 197 4.60 -6.13 5.50
C TYR A 197 5.69 -5.24 6.08
N GLY A 198 6.44 -5.72 7.07
CA GLY A 198 7.59 -5.03 7.64
C GLY A 198 8.62 -4.62 6.58
N ARG A 199 8.88 -5.48 5.59
CA ARG A 199 9.76 -5.18 4.45
C ARG A 199 9.15 -4.16 3.49
N VAL A 200 7.88 -4.32 3.12
CA VAL A 200 7.28 -3.52 2.03
C VAL A 200 6.60 -2.23 2.48
N LYS A 201 6.32 -2.01 3.77
CA LYS A 201 5.48 -0.91 4.29
C LYS A 201 5.86 0.49 3.81
N ASN A 202 7.14 0.75 3.59
CA ASN A 202 7.65 2.06 3.14
C ASN A 202 7.74 2.19 1.61
N SER A 203 7.55 1.11 0.86
CA SER A 203 7.70 1.07 -0.59
C SER A 203 6.62 1.86 -1.35
N PRO A 204 5.34 1.89 -0.91
CA PRO A 204 4.34 2.79 -1.48
C PRO A 204 4.81 4.25 -1.56
N ASN A 205 5.42 4.76 -0.49
CA ASN A 205 5.90 6.14 -0.44
C ASN A 205 7.12 6.37 -1.33
N LYS A 206 8.05 5.40 -1.37
CA LYS A 206 9.20 5.45 -2.29
C LYS A 206 8.74 5.53 -3.75
N PHE A 207 7.77 4.70 -4.13
CA PHE A 207 7.24 4.69 -5.48
C PHE A 207 6.43 5.93 -5.81
N LEU A 208 5.57 6.41 -4.90
CA LEU A 208 4.82 7.64 -5.11
C LEU A 208 5.77 8.82 -5.34
N LYS A 209 6.86 8.90 -4.57
CA LYS A 209 7.90 9.90 -4.77
C LYS A 209 8.60 9.75 -6.12
N ALA A 210 9.04 8.54 -6.48
CA ALA A 210 9.71 8.29 -7.76
C ALA A 210 8.77 8.57 -8.96
N LEU A 211 7.48 8.25 -8.82
CA LEU A 211 6.45 8.53 -9.81
C LEU A 211 6.20 10.03 -9.95
N TYR A 212 6.11 10.75 -8.82
CA TYR A 212 6.04 12.22 -8.80
C TYR A 212 7.24 12.82 -9.55
N GLU A 213 8.47 12.43 -9.23
CA GLU A 213 9.68 12.95 -9.88
C GLU A 213 9.75 12.61 -11.37
N ALA A 214 9.19 11.47 -11.79
CA ALA A 214 9.08 11.10 -13.19
C ALA A 214 8.07 11.98 -13.93
N ILE A 215 6.90 12.23 -13.33
CA ILE A 215 5.87 13.10 -13.90
C ILE A 215 6.32 14.57 -13.91
N ASP A 216 6.97 15.05 -12.85
CA ASP A 216 7.50 16.42 -12.78
C ASP A 216 8.53 16.67 -13.89
N ARG A 217 9.47 15.73 -14.08
CA ARG A 217 10.40 15.77 -15.22
C ARG A 217 9.68 15.74 -16.57
N GLU A 218 8.61 14.96 -16.68
CA GLU A 218 7.79 14.91 -17.89
C GLU A 218 7.01 16.22 -18.09
N LEU A 219 6.48 16.88 -17.08
CA LEU A 219 5.65 18.06 -17.30
C LEU A 219 6.45 19.37 -17.38
N TYR A 220 7.54 19.47 -16.61
CA TYR A 220 8.16 20.77 -16.35
C TYR A 220 9.61 20.88 -16.83
N HIS A 221 10.28 19.77 -17.13
CA HIS A 221 11.69 19.79 -17.54
C HIS A 221 11.83 19.62 -19.07
N PHE A 222 12.16 20.73 -19.74
CA PHE A 222 12.40 20.80 -21.18
C PHE A 222 13.88 21.04 -21.45
N ASN A 223 14.61 19.97 -21.76
CA ASN A 223 15.97 20.09 -22.28
C ASN A 223 15.96 20.33 -23.80
N GLN A 224 17.11 20.72 -24.35
CA GLN A 224 17.26 21.04 -25.77
C GLN A 224 16.77 19.89 -26.68
N VAL A 225 17.14 18.65 -26.37
CA VAL A 225 16.75 17.46 -27.14
C VAL A 225 15.23 17.30 -27.19
N ARG A 226 14.55 17.52 -26.06
CA ARG A 226 13.10 17.43 -25.96
C ARG A 226 12.41 18.57 -26.71
N ILE A 227 12.90 19.80 -26.57
CA ILE A 227 12.41 20.97 -27.29
C ILE A 227 12.51 20.72 -28.80
N GLU A 228 13.66 20.25 -29.27
CA GLU A 228 13.87 19.92 -30.69
C GLU A 228 12.96 18.80 -31.17
N SER A 229 12.75 17.75 -30.37
CA SER A 229 11.85 16.66 -30.71
C SER A 229 10.40 17.14 -30.86
N LEU A 230 9.94 18.02 -29.96
CA LEU A 230 8.60 18.63 -30.05
C LEU A 230 8.49 19.53 -31.28
N ALA A 231 9.48 20.39 -31.51
CA ALA A 231 9.51 21.27 -32.67
C ALA A 231 9.48 20.48 -33.99
N LYS A 232 10.31 19.43 -34.12
CA LYS A 232 10.32 18.53 -35.28
C LYS A 232 8.96 17.87 -35.48
N SER A 233 8.35 17.36 -34.41
CA SER A 233 7.02 16.74 -34.46
C SER A 233 5.93 17.71 -34.94
N LEU A 234 5.99 18.98 -34.56
CA LEU A 234 5.04 20.00 -35.00
C LEU A 234 5.30 20.42 -36.45
N ILE A 235 6.56 20.67 -36.83
CA ILE A 235 6.93 21.09 -38.20
C ILE A 235 6.55 20.04 -39.24
N LEU A 236 6.60 18.74 -38.91
CA LEU A 236 6.16 17.69 -39.82
C LEU A 236 4.65 17.72 -40.13
N ARG A 237 3.85 18.42 -39.33
CA ARG A 237 2.38 18.46 -39.42
C ARG A 237 1.83 19.87 -39.70
N MET A 238 2.67 20.89 -39.65
CA MET A 238 2.31 22.28 -39.85
C MET A 238 2.91 22.79 -41.16
N ASP A 239 2.13 23.53 -41.94
CA ASP A 239 2.69 24.36 -42.99
C ASP A 239 3.39 25.60 -42.40
N LYS A 240 4.06 26.36 -43.28
CA LYS A 240 4.86 27.52 -42.89
C LYS A 240 4.03 28.65 -42.27
N GLU A 241 2.79 28.84 -42.73
CA GLU A 241 1.92 29.90 -42.21
C GLU A 241 1.40 29.55 -40.81
N ALA A 242 0.94 28.31 -40.62
CA ALA A 242 0.53 27.77 -39.33
C ALA A 242 1.66 27.82 -38.30
N ALA A 243 2.87 27.43 -38.71
CA ALA A 243 4.06 27.48 -37.84
C ALA A 243 4.38 28.92 -37.40
N LYS A 244 4.29 29.90 -38.31
CA LYS A 244 4.49 31.32 -37.98
C LYS A 244 3.45 31.82 -36.99
N LYS A 245 2.16 31.51 -37.23
CA LYS A 245 1.06 31.88 -36.33
C LYS A 245 1.22 31.26 -34.95
N PHE A 246 1.67 30.00 -34.87
CA PHE A 246 1.98 29.33 -33.61
C PHE A 246 3.08 30.07 -32.84
N SER A 247 4.21 30.41 -33.49
CA SER A 247 5.30 31.17 -32.86
C SER A 247 4.82 32.52 -32.31
N GLU A 248 4.09 33.30 -33.11
CA GLU A 248 3.56 34.60 -32.67
C GLU A 248 2.57 34.47 -31.51
N THR A 249 1.79 33.39 -31.48
CA THR A 249 0.83 33.13 -30.40
C THR A 249 1.57 32.73 -29.12
N PHE A 250 2.59 31.88 -29.25
CA PHE A 250 3.45 31.46 -28.14
C PHE A 250 4.15 32.66 -27.50
N ASP A 251 4.76 33.52 -28.31
CA ASP A 251 5.46 34.72 -27.84
C ASP A 251 4.51 35.67 -27.11
N LYS A 252 3.29 35.87 -27.63
CA LYS A 252 2.27 36.67 -26.94
C LYS A 252 1.93 36.09 -25.57
N LEU A 253 1.61 34.80 -25.51
CA LEU A 253 1.23 34.15 -24.24
C LEU A 253 2.35 34.21 -23.20
N TYR A 254 3.62 34.20 -23.63
CA TYR A 254 4.76 34.29 -22.73
C TYR A 254 5.10 35.73 -22.32
N GLN A 255 4.92 36.71 -23.21
CA GLN A 255 5.23 38.13 -22.93
C GLN A 255 4.19 38.82 -22.04
N PHE A 256 2.95 38.34 -21.98
CA PHE A 256 1.92 38.88 -21.08
C PHE A 256 2.10 38.47 -19.60
N ASP A 257 3.09 37.62 -19.30
CA ASP A 257 3.40 37.11 -17.96
C ASP A 257 4.58 37.84 -17.27
N HIS A 258 5.12 38.92 -17.88
CA HIS A 258 6.13 39.82 -17.31
C HIS A 258 5.61 41.26 -17.20
#